data_AF-A0A090RZR4-F1
#
_entry.id   AF-A0A090RZR4-F1
#
_cell.length_a   1.000
_cell.length_b   1.000
_cell.length_c   1.000
_cell.angle_alpha   90.00
_cell.angle_beta   90.00
_cell.angle_gamma   90.00
#
_symmetry.space_group_name_H-M   'P 1'
#
loop_
_entity.id
_entity.type
_entity.pdbx_description
1 polymer ?
#
loop_
_entity_poly.entity_id
_entity_poly.type
_entity_poly.pdbx_seq_one_letter_code
_entity_poly.pdbx_strand_id
1 'polypeptide(L)'
;MVNNATIFSDVLNAWESWNVTDFAEQRECLLSVQRNMAELNATLASVMAFHVQQANILLANPHVMPGPTGETNELYAAGRGVALVVLESEEAQAKIAAVAQITAALIAGNGVIVCSGNEKFNQILISAVERSQLPSNLVQIVALEEATTFIDFDVRVVGLVGSEETQWQVNHQLANRDGAIGLLVSETDLASLPTSHDPNLVLRFITERTRTINITAVGQRYLA
;
A
#
# COMPACT_ATOMS: atom_id res chain seq x y z
N MET A 1 -5.20 18.71 19.11
CA MET A 1 -4.39 17.50 18.98
C MET A 1 -5.25 16.45 18.32
N VAL A 2 -4.91 16.09 17.08
CA VAL A 2 -5.57 14.95 16.42
C VAL A 2 -5.10 13.69 17.16
N ASN A 3 -6.01 12.78 17.47
CA ASN A 3 -5.66 11.56 18.19
C ASN A 3 -5.09 10.53 17.21
N ASN A 4 -3.80 10.19 17.32
CA ASN A 4 -3.14 9.22 16.44
C ASN A 4 -3.86 7.87 16.40
N ALA A 5 -4.44 7.44 17.52
CA ALA A 5 -5.22 6.20 17.57
C ALA A 5 -6.50 6.29 16.73
N THR A 6 -7.13 7.47 16.66
CA THR A 6 -8.28 7.71 15.79
C THR A 6 -7.87 7.67 14.32
N ILE A 7 -6.75 8.33 13.95
CA ILE A 7 -6.24 8.29 12.56
C ILE A 7 -5.97 6.85 12.14
N PHE A 8 -5.27 6.07 12.98
CA PHE A 8 -4.99 4.67 12.69
C PHE A 8 -6.28 3.86 12.52
N SER A 9 -7.24 4.02 13.44
CA SER A 9 -8.53 3.33 13.37
C SER A 9 -9.33 3.70 12.12
N ASP A 10 -9.31 4.97 11.70
CA ASP A 10 -10.04 5.42 10.52
C ASP A 10 -9.46 4.82 9.23
N VAL A 11 -8.13 4.78 9.13
CA VAL A 11 -7.43 4.14 7.99
C VAL A 11 -7.66 2.63 8.00
N LEU A 12 -7.64 2.00 9.18
CA LEU A 12 -7.90 0.57 9.31
C LEU A 12 -9.33 0.23 8.86
N ASN A 13 -10.33 0.99 9.29
CA ASN A 13 -11.72 0.80 8.88
C ASN A 13 -11.92 1.04 7.37
N ALA A 14 -11.27 2.06 6.79
CA ALA A 14 -11.28 2.29 5.35
C ALA A 14 -10.62 1.13 4.58
N TRP A 15 -9.52 0.59 5.12
CA TRP A 15 -8.82 -0.55 4.56
C TRP A 15 -9.68 -1.82 4.51
N GLU A 16 -10.50 -2.10 5.53
CA GLU A 16 -11.36 -3.29 5.53
C GLU A 16 -12.30 -3.35 4.31
N SER A 17 -12.82 -2.19 3.90
CA SER A 17 -13.64 -2.06 2.69
C SER A 17 -12.78 -2.11 1.42
N TRP A 18 -11.63 -1.45 1.43
CA TRP A 18 -10.70 -1.42 0.29
C TRP A 18 -10.11 -2.80 -0.05
N ASN A 19 -9.83 -3.62 0.96
CA ASN A 19 -9.18 -4.90 0.82
C ASN A 19 -10.06 -5.97 0.16
N VAL A 20 -11.38 -5.75 0.12
CA VAL A 20 -12.33 -6.64 -0.55
C VAL A 20 -12.75 -6.13 -1.94
N THR A 21 -12.32 -4.93 -2.32
CA THR A 21 -12.53 -4.36 -3.65
C THR A 21 -11.74 -5.14 -4.70
N ASP A 22 -12.33 -5.35 -5.88
CA ASP A 22 -11.65 -6.04 -6.99
C ASP A 22 -10.42 -5.24 -7.48
N PHE A 23 -9.36 -5.94 -7.88
CA PHE A 23 -8.12 -5.30 -8.32
C PHE A 23 -8.34 -4.31 -9.48
N ALA A 24 -9.24 -4.60 -10.41
CA ALA A 24 -9.52 -3.68 -11.51
C ALA A 24 -10.15 -2.38 -11.02
N GLU A 25 -11.07 -2.46 -10.06
CA GLU A 25 -11.69 -1.29 -9.43
C GLU A 25 -10.67 -0.51 -8.57
N GLN A 26 -9.83 -1.21 -7.79
CA GLN A 26 -8.74 -0.58 -7.06
C GLN A 26 -7.81 0.21 -7.99
N ARG A 27 -7.48 -0.38 -9.14
CA ARG A 27 -6.66 0.26 -10.17
C ARG A 27 -7.32 1.50 -10.75
N GLU A 28 -8.60 1.46 -11.11
CA GLU A 28 -9.31 2.63 -11.65
C GLU A 28 -9.37 3.78 -10.62
N CYS A 29 -9.62 3.47 -9.35
CA CYS A 29 -9.56 4.45 -8.27
C CYS A 29 -8.17 5.08 -8.18
N LEU A 30 -7.09 4.30 -8.23
CA LEU A 30 -5.73 4.82 -8.17
C LEU A 30 -5.33 5.61 -9.43
N LEU A 31 -5.81 5.22 -10.60
CA LEU A 31 -5.64 5.98 -11.84
C LEU A 31 -6.34 7.35 -11.76
N SER A 32 -7.43 7.47 -10.99
CA SER A 32 -8.03 8.78 -10.74
C SER A 32 -7.12 9.70 -9.91
N VAL A 33 -6.42 9.16 -8.90
CA VAL A 33 -5.38 9.91 -8.15
C VAL A 33 -4.24 10.31 -9.08
N GLN A 34 -3.79 9.39 -9.95
CA GLN A 34 -2.70 9.65 -10.90
C GLN A 34 -3.04 10.79 -11.86
N ARG A 35 -4.28 10.85 -12.38
CA ARG A 35 -4.76 11.95 -13.22
C ARG A 35 -4.75 13.28 -12.49
N ASN A 36 -5.26 13.31 -11.25
CA ASN A 36 -5.24 14.50 -10.40
C ASN A 36 -3.81 14.93 -10.07
N MET A 37 -2.91 13.97 -9.84
CA MET A 37 -1.48 14.21 -9.60
C MET A 37 -0.82 14.79 -10.85
N ALA A 38 -1.20 14.39 -12.06
CA ALA A 38 -0.60 14.89 -13.30
C ALA A 38 -0.86 16.39 -13.51
N GLU A 39 -2.00 16.90 -13.03
CA GLU A 39 -2.32 18.34 -13.04
C GLU A 39 -1.46 19.15 -12.06
N LEU A 40 -1.04 18.52 -10.95
CA LEU A 40 -0.31 19.17 -9.86
C LEU A 40 1.21 19.01 -9.99
N ASN A 41 1.66 17.83 -10.43
CA ASN A 41 3.05 17.41 -10.57
C ASN A 41 3.19 16.22 -11.54
N ALA A 42 3.59 16.51 -12.78
CA ALA A 42 3.75 15.50 -13.82
C ALA A 42 4.80 14.42 -13.49
N THR A 43 5.88 14.76 -12.79
CA THR A 43 6.93 13.81 -12.41
C THR A 43 6.43 12.78 -11.40
N LEU A 44 5.70 13.21 -10.37
CA LEU A 44 5.12 12.27 -9.41
C LEU A 44 4.04 11.40 -10.08
N ALA A 45 3.25 11.97 -10.99
CA ALA A 45 2.25 11.22 -11.74
C ALA A 45 2.86 10.17 -12.68
N SER A 46 4.04 10.40 -13.24
CA SER A 46 4.72 9.38 -14.06
C SER A 46 5.24 8.21 -13.22
N VAL A 47 5.68 8.47 -11.99
CA VAL A 47 6.07 7.42 -11.02
C VAL A 47 4.86 6.57 -10.66
N MET A 48 3.71 7.21 -10.36
CA MET A 48 2.46 6.49 -10.10
C MET A 48 2.10 5.59 -11.30
N ALA A 49 2.10 6.15 -12.52
CA ALA A 49 1.74 5.40 -13.72
C ALA A 49 2.63 4.16 -13.93
N PHE A 50 3.94 4.30 -13.72
CA PHE A 50 4.87 3.18 -13.79
C PHE A 50 4.50 2.07 -12.79
N HIS A 51 4.33 2.38 -11.51
CA HIS A 51 4.03 1.36 -10.50
C HIS A 51 2.63 0.75 -10.66
N VAL A 52 1.62 1.52 -11.09
CA VAL A 52 0.31 0.95 -11.43
C VAL A 52 0.41 -0.04 -12.58
N GLN A 53 1.21 0.27 -13.62
CA GLN A 53 1.44 -0.64 -14.74
C GLN A 53 2.15 -1.92 -14.28
N GLN A 54 3.21 -1.83 -13.47
CA GLN A 54 3.92 -3.01 -12.98
C GLN A 54 3.02 -3.88 -12.09
N ALA A 55 2.26 -3.25 -11.19
CA ALA A 55 1.30 -3.97 -10.36
C ALA A 55 0.24 -4.70 -11.20
N ASN A 56 -0.25 -4.09 -12.28
CA ASN A 56 -1.19 -4.75 -13.17
C ASN A 56 -0.60 -5.99 -13.86
N ILE A 57 0.69 -5.96 -14.22
CA ILE A 57 1.37 -7.13 -14.80
C ILE A 57 1.49 -8.26 -13.77
N LEU A 58 1.80 -7.91 -12.52
CA LEU A 58 2.13 -8.88 -11.47
C LEU A 58 0.90 -9.43 -10.72
N LEU A 59 -0.15 -8.62 -10.54
CA LEU A 59 -1.23 -8.89 -9.58
C LEU A 59 -2.62 -9.05 -10.20
N ALA A 60 -2.83 -8.62 -11.45
CA ALA A 60 -4.18 -8.56 -12.01
C ALA A 60 -4.88 -9.92 -12.16
N ASN A 61 -4.11 -11.01 -12.29
CA ASN A 61 -4.66 -12.35 -12.50
C ASN A 61 -4.24 -13.27 -11.35
N PRO A 62 -5.20 -13.87 -10.62
CA PRO A 62 -4.91 -14.96 -9.69
C PRO A 62 -4.21 -16.13 -10.38
N HIS A 63 -3.28 -16.77 -9.67
CA HIS A 63 -2.61 -17.98 -10.12
C HIS A 63 -3.45 -19.22 -9.79
N VAL A 64 -3.88 -19.96 -10.82
CA VAL A 64 -4.65 -21.20 -10.64
C VAL A 64 -3.72 -22.30 -10.11
N MET A 65 -4.08 -22.83 -8.95
CA MET A 65 -3.35 -23.88 -8.25
C MET A 65 -3.91 -25.27 -8.62
N PRO A 66 -3.09 -26.33 -8.60
CA PRO A 66 -3.57 -27.70 -8.77
C PRO A 66 -4.56 -28.06 -7.66
N GLY A 67 -5.63 -28.80 -8.00
CA GLY A 67 -6.67 -29.22 -7.07
C GLY A 67 -7.47 -30.41 -7.57
N PRO A 68 -8.32 -31.03 -6.72
CA PRO A 68 -9.16 -32.15 -7.10
C PRO A 68 -10.28 -31.70 -8.06
N THR A 69 -10.87 -32.67 -8.78
CA THR A 69 -12.05 -32.40 -9.61
C THR A 69 -13.20 -31.86 -8.77
N GLY A 70 -13.86 -30.81 -9.26
CA GLY A 70 -14.98 -30.20 -8.54
C GLY A 70 -14.60 -29.03 -7.64
N GLU A 71 -13.32 -28.64 -7.64
CA GLU A 71 -12.80 -27.49 -6.94
C GLU A 71 -11.94 -26.61 -7.87
N THR A 72 -12.02 -25.29 -7.70
CA THR A 72 -11.06 -24.34 -8.26
C THR A 72 -10.26 -23.75 -7.10
N ASN A 73 -8.94 -23.89 -7.16
CA ASN A 73 -8.02 -23.33 -6.16
C ASN A 73 -7.22 -22.20 -6.80
N GLU A 74 -7.19 -21.03 -6.18
CA GLU A 74 -6.51 -19.85 -6.71
C GLU A 74 -5.65 -19.19 -5.62
N LEU A 75 -4.43 -18.85 -5.98
CA LEU A 75 -3.51 -18.01 -5.22
C LEU A 75 -3.60 -16.58 -5.75
N TYR A 76 -3.84 -15.61 -4.89
CA TYR A 76 -3.98 -14.20 -5.26
C TYR A 76 -3.30 -13.30 -4.24
N ALA A 77 -2.97 -12.07 -4.65
CA ALA A 77 -2.41 -11.06 -3.78
C ALA A 77 -3.51 -10.24 -3.09
N ALA A 78 -3.28 -9.86 -1.84
CA ALA A 78 -4.15 -8.97 -1.08
C ALA A 78 -3.31 -7.98 -0.26
N GLY A 79 -3.98 -6.93 0.24
CA GLY A 79 -3.37 -5.98 1.16
C GLY A 79 -3.02 -6.65 2.49
N ARG A 80 -1.95 -6.18 3.11
CA ARG A 80 -1.51 -6.64 4.44
C ARG A 80 -2.31 -5.97 5.57
N GLY A 81 -2.71 -4.72 5.39
CA GLY A 81 -3.33 -3.88 6.42
C GLY A 81 -3.04 -2.40 6.20
N VAL A 82 -2.72 -1.70 7.29
CA VAL A 82 -2.23 -0.33 7.24
C VAL A 82 -0.72 -0.33 6.97
N ALA A 83 -0.29 0.42 5.95
CA ALA A 83 1.10 0.72 5.65
C ALA A 83 1.44 2.14 6.14
N LEU A 84 2.62 2.29 6.75
CA LEU A 84 3.19 3.58 7.12
C LEU A 84 4.25 3.96 6.09
N VAL A 85 4.23 5.16 5.54
CA VAL A 85 5.30 5.69 4.68
C VAL A 85 5.93 6.89 5.38
N VAL A 86 7.20 6.76 5.75
CA VAL A 86 7.98 7.79 6.44
C VAL A 86 8.90 8.48 5.43
N LEU A 87 8.75 9.79 5.30
CA LEU A 87 9.56 10.63 4.41
C LEU A 87 10.36 11.64 5.25
N GLU A 88 11.67 11.42 5.38
CA GLU A 88 12.55 12.27 6.19
C GLU A 88 13.16 13.44 5.42
N SER A 89 13.33 13.30 4.10
CA SER A 89 14.01 14.29 3.25
C SER A 89 13.04 15.11 2.41
N GLU A 90 13.32 16.40 2.26
CA GLU A 90 12.56 17.30 1.39
C GLU A 90 12.98 17.24 -0.09
N GLU A 91 14.05 16.49 -0.39
CA GLU A 91 14.62 16.39 -1.72
C GLU A 91 13.64 15.85 -2.77
N ALA A 92 13.84 16.25 -4.03
CA ALA A 92 12.97 15.81 -5.12
C ALA A 92 12.97 14.28 -5.29
N GLN A 93 14.15 13.65 -5.16
CA GLN A 93 14.29 12.19 -5.28
C GLN A 93 13.61 11.44 -4.13
N ALA A 94 13.68 11.98 -2.91
CA ALA A 94 12.96 11.40 -1.77
C ALA A 94 11.44 11.41 -1.98
N LYS A 95 10.88 12.49 -2.54
CA LYS A 95 9.45 12.54 -2.89
C LYS A 95 9.07 11.54 -3.99
N ILE A 96 9.95 11.32 -4.96
CA ILE A 96 9.76 10.28 -5.99
C ILE A 96 9.68 8.90 -5.33
N ALA A 97 10.62 8.58 -4.45
CA ALA A 97 10.63 7.32 -3.71
C ALA A 97 9.40 7.14 -2.80
N ALA A 98 8.97 8.21 -2.11
CA ALA A 98 7.78 8.16 -1.27
C ALA A 98 6.54 7.88 -2.11
N VAL A 99 6.37 8.53 -3.27
CA VAL A 99 5.25 8.26 -4.18
C VAL A 99 5.29 6.85 -4.75
N ALA A 100 6.48 6.31 -5.06
CA ALA A 100 6.63 4.92 -5.46
C ALA A 100 6.08 3.96 -4.40
N GLN A 101 6.50 4.12 -3.14
CA GLN A 101 6.05 3.30 -2.02
C GLN A 101 4.55 3.48 -1.69
N ILE A 102 4.04 4.72 -1.69
CA ILE A 102 2.61 5.01 -1.49
C ILE A 102 1.77 4.35 -2.58
N THR A 103 2.16 4.48 -3.85
CA THR A 103 1.45 3.89 -4.98
C THR A 103 1.46 2.37 -4.87
N ALA A 104 2.62 1.77 -4.59
CA ALA A 104 2.79 0.34 -4.41
C ALA A 104 1.92 -0.20 -3.26
N ALA A 105 1.87 0.51 -2.13
CA ALA A 105 1.03 0.14 -0.99
C ALA A 105 -0.46 0.19 -1.33
N LEU A 106 -0.94 1.26 -1.97
CA LEU A 106 -2.35 1.43 -2.32
C LEU A 106 -2.83 0.38 -3.34
N ILE A 107 -2.08 0.17 -4.42
CA ILE A 107 -2.45 -0.81 -5.46
C ILE A 107 -2.31 -2.26 -4.98
N ALA A 108 -1.48 -2.51 -3.97
CA ALA A 108 -1.41 -3.79 -3.27
C ALA A 108 -2.63 -4.03 -2.35
N GLY A 109 -3.51 -3.04 -2.17
CA GLY A 109 -4.70 -3.16 -1.34
C GLY A 109 -4.53 -2.70 0.11
N ASN A 110 -3.52 -1.89 0.43
CA ASN A 110 -3.28 -1.38 1.80
C ASN A 110 -3.92 0.00 2.02
N GLY A 111 -4.29 0.31 3.26
CA GLY A 111 -4.48 1.70 3.71
C GLY A 111 -3.13 2.35 3.99
N VAL A 112 -2.99 3.66 3.82
CA VAL A 112 -1.68 4.34 3.91
C VAL A 112 -1.71 5.53 4.86
N ILE A 113 -0.76 5.57 5.78
CA ILE A 113 -0.44 6.74 6.60
C ILE A 113 0.90 7.27 6.15
N VAL A 114 1.00 8.57 5.86
CA VAL A 114 2.23 9.22 5.44
C VAL A 114 2.73 10.12 6.56
N CYS A 115 3.91 9.84 7.10
CA CYS A 115 4.63 10.70 8.03
C CYS A 115 5.59 11.60 7.24
N SER A 116 5.32 12.91 7.18
CA SER A 116 6.10 13.83 6.36
C SER A 116 6.05 15.26 6.92
N GLY A 117 7.23 15.88 7.02
CA GLY A 117 7.38 17.31 7.36
C GLY A 117 7.24 18.26 6.17
N ASN A 118 7.11 17.74 4.94
CA ASN A 118 7.13 18.57 3.74
C ASN A 118 5.72 19.08 3.38
N GLU A 119 5.39 20.31 3.78
CA GLU A 119 4.06 20.90 3.56
C GLU A 119 3.62 20.91 2.09
N LYS A 120 4.54 21.23 1.16
CA LYS A 120 4.22 21.31 -0.27
C LYS A 120 3.89 19.93 -0.84
N PHE A 121 4.65 18.90 -0.47
CA PHE A 121 4.37 17.52 -0.85
C PHE A 121 3.03 17.07 -0.27
N ASN A 122 2.78 17.36 1.01
CA ASN A 122 1.56 16.99 1.71
C ASN A 122 0.33 17.62 1.03
N GLN A 123 0.40 18.91 0.68
CA GLN A 123 -0.67 19.61 -0.05
C GLN A 123 -0.95 19.00 -1.43
N ILE A 124 0.10 18.65 -2.18
CA ILE A 124 -0.04 18.02 -3.51
C ILE A 124 -0.72 16.65 -3.36
N LEU A 125 -0.26 15.82 -2.42
CA LEU A 125 -0.78 14.48 -2.21
C LEU A 125 -2.25 14.51 -1.76
N ILE A 126 -2.59 15.33 -0.77
CA ILE A 126 -3.98 15.50 -0.29
C ILE A 126 -4.88 15.98 -1.43
N SER A 127 -4.45 17.00 -2.18
CA SER A 127 -5.24 17.53 -3.29
C SER A 127 -5.46 16.50 -4.41
N ALA A 128 -4.51 15.59 -4.62
CA ALA A 128 -4.67 14.50 -5.59
C ALA A 128 -5.66 13.43 -5.10
N VAL A 129 -5.60 13.09 -3.80
CA VAL A 129 -6.43 12.06 -3.16
C VAL A 129 -7.87 12.54 -2.94
N GLU A 130 -8.10 13.74 -2.42
CA GLU A 130 -9.45 14.25 -2.10
C GLU A 130 -10.34 14.38 -3.33
N ARG A 131 -9.75 14.64 -4.50
CA ARG A 131 -10.45 14.71 -5.79
C ARG A 131 -10.59 13.35 -6.48
N SER A 132 -10.14 12.28 -5.85
CA SER A 132 -10.10 10.94 -6.43
C SER A 132 -11.32 10.10 -6.04
N GLN A 133 -11.37 8.87 -6.56
CA GLN A 133 -12.37 7.87 -6.22
C GLN A 133 -11.91 6.92 -5.09
N LEU A 134 -10.81 7.24 -4.40
CA LEU A 134 -10.39 6.45 -3.24
C LEU A 134 -11.41 6.58 -2.10
N PRO A 135 -11.61 5.51 -1.31
CA PRO A 135 -12.36 5.58 -0.06
C PRO A 135 -11.85 6.71 0.85
N SER A 136 -12.78 7.41 1.50
CA SER A 136 -12.42 8.42 2.51
C SER A 136 -11.56 7.80 3.60
N ASN A 137 -10.61 8.57 4.13
CA ASN A 137 -9.65 8.14 5.15
C ASN A 137 -8.67 7.03 4.75
N LEU A 138 -8.68 6.53 3.52
CA LEU A 138 -7.74 5.47 3.10
C LEU A 138 -6.29 5.95 3.07
N VAL A 139 -6.09 7.25 2.78
CA VAL A 139 -4.79 7.92 2.86
C VAL A 139 -4.89 9.04 3.88
N GLN A 140 -4.01 9.03 4.87
CA GLN A 140 -3.88 10.09 5.87
C GLN A 140 -2.45 10.60 5.92
N ILE A 141 -2.28 11.88 6.20
CA ILE A 141 -0.96 12.50 6.39
C ILE A 141 -0.85 12.98 7.82
N VAL A 142 0.28 12.67 8.45
CA VAL A 142 0.61 13.07 9.83
C VAL A 142 2.00 13.69 9.87
N ALA A 143 2.30 14.37 10.97
CA ALA A 143 3.60 14.97 11.20
C ALA A 143 4.69 13.89 11.25
N LEU A 144 5.91 14.24 10.81
CA LEU A 144 7.03 13.29 10.74
C LEU A 144 7.40 12.74 12.12
N GLU A 145 7.27 13.57 13.14
CA GLU A 145 7.60 13.25 14.54
C GLU A 145 6.72 12.12 15.10
N GLU A 146 5.52 11.94 14.53
CA GLU A 146 4.59 10.89 14.94
C GLU A 146 4.96 9.50 14.40
N ALA A 147 5.96 9.39 13.53
CA ALA A 147 6.36 8.12 12.93
C ALA A 147 6.64 7.03 13.96
N THR A 148 7.36 7.36 15.04
CA THR A 148 7.65 6.42 16.13
C THR A 148 6.38 5.91 16.80
N THR A 149 5.42 6.79 17.10
CA THR A 149 4.11 6.42 17.65
C THR A 149 3.33 5.51 16.71
N PHE A 150 3.32 5.79 15.40
CA PHE A 150 2.60 4.97 14.42
C PHE A 150 3.26 3.61 14.19
N ILE A 151 4.58 3.51 14.31
CA ILE A 151 5.29 2.22 14.22
C ILE A 151 4.83 1.27 15.33
N ASP A 152 4.54 1.78 16.53
CA ASP A 152 4.07 0.98 17.66
C ASP A 152 2.61 0.51 17.53
N PHE A 153 1.82 1.10 16.63
CA PHE A 153 0.51 0.54 16.25
C PHE A 153 0.66 -0.69 15.35
N ASP A 154 -0.45 -1.38 15.03
CA ASP A 154 -0.44 -2.57 14.17
C ASP A 154 -0.28 -2.23 12.67
N VAL A 155 0.68 -1.37 12.32
CA VAL A 155 1.10 -1.18 10.93
C VAL A 155 1.81 -2.44 10.46
N ARG A 156 1.50 -2.86 9.24
CA ARG A 156 1.91 -4.16 8.67
C ARG A 156 3.15 -4.07 7.81
N VAL A 157 3.39 -2.89 7.24
CA VAL A 157 4.57 -2.55 6.46
C VAL A 157 4.93 -1.10 6.75
N VAL A 158 6.21 -0.83 6.97
CA VAL A 158 6.78 0.51 7.03
C VAL A 158 7.63 0.71 5.78
N GLY A 159 7.19 1.61 4.92
CA GLY A 159 8.01 2.22 3.88
C GLY A 159 8.83 3.35 4.47
N LEU A 160 10.14 3.30 4.38
CA LEU A 160 11.03 4.38 4.83
C LEU A 160 11.74 4.97 3.62
N VAL A 161 11.75 6.30 3.53
CA VAL A 161 12.59 7.08 2.61
C VAL A 161 13.39 8.05 3.45
N GLY A 162 14.65 7.73 3.72
CA GLY A 162 15.40 8.38 4.78
C GLY A 162 16.82 7.85 4.95
N SER A 163 17.36 7.98 6.16
CA SER A 163 18.74 7.59 6.44
C SER A 163 18.92 6.12 6.83
N GLU A 164 20.13 5.58 6.70
CA GLU A 164 20.48 4.25 7.23
C GLU A 164 20.35 4.17 8.75
N GLU A 165 20.60 5.29 9.45
CA GLU A 165 20.43 5.38 10.90
C GLU A 165 18.95 5.18 11.28
N THR A 166 18.05 5.91 10.63
CA THR A 166 16.61 5.74 10.84
C THR A 166 16.15 4.34 10.42
N GLN A 167 16.67 3.80 9.31
CA GLN A 167 16.36 2.43 8.89
C GLN A 167 16.67 1.43 10.00
N TRP A 168 17.84 1.56 10.64
CA TRP A 168 18.22 0.71 11.76
C TRP A 168 17.28 0.89 12.96
N GLN A 169 16.94 2.13 13.32
CA GLN A 169 16.04 2.44 14.44
C GLN A 169 14.63 1.85 14.20
N VAL A 170 14.06 2.07 13.01
CA VAL A 170 12.74 1.55 12.62
C VAL A 170 12.74 0.03 12.61
N ASN A 171 13.78 -0.61 12.08
CA ASN A 171 13.89 -2.07 12.07
C ASN A 171 13.93 -2.63 13.50
N HIS A 172 14.70 -2.00 14.38
CA HIS A 172 14.78 -2.39 15.79
C HIS A 172 13.46 -2.18 16.52
N GLN A 173 12.75 -1.08 16.26
CA GLN A 173 11.44 -0.81 16.84
C GLN A 173 10.40 -1.85 16.38
N LEU A 174 10.34 -2.14 15.07
CA LEU A 174 9.47 -3.17 14.51
C LEU A 174 9.75 -4.56 15.11
N ALA A 175 11.01 -4.91 15.32
CA ALA A 175 11.41 -6.19 15.90
C ALA A 175 11.04 -6.35 17.38
N ASN A 176 10.89 -5.25 18.12
CA ASN A 176 10.54 -5.26 19.54
C ASN A 176 9.03 -5.21 19.80
N ARG A 177 8.20 -5.13 18.75
CA ARG A 177 6.74 -5.13 18.91
C ARG A 177 6.22 -6.49 19.34
N ASP A 178 5.26 -6.46 20.26
CA ASP A 178 4.43 -7.62 20.53
C ASP A 178 3.42 -7.79 19.38
N GLY A 179 3.38 -8.98 18.77
CA GLY A 179 2.41 -9.33 17.73
C GLY A 179 3.04 -9.74 16.42
N ALA A 180 2.39 -9.36 15.31
CA ALA A 180 2.87 -9.75 13.99
C ALA A 180 4.12 -8.96 13.60
N ILE A 181 5.06 -9.66 12.95
CA ILE A 181 6.29 -9.04 12.43
C ILE A 181 5.92 -8.07 11.31
N GLY A 182 6.12 -6.77 11.57
CA GLY A 182 6.01 -5.74 10.55
C GLY A 182 7.18 -5.81 9.56
N LEU A 183 6.92 -5.51 8.30
CA LEU A 183 7.96 -5.44 7.28
C LEU A 183 8.54 -4.04 7.17
N LEU A 184 9.82 -3.95 6.84
CA LEU A 184 10.49 -2.70 6.49
C LEU A 184 10.89 -2.71 5.01
N VAL A 185 10.47 -1.67 4.28
CA VAL A 185 10.84 -1.41 2.89
C VAL A 185 11.54 -0.06 2.86
N SER A 186 12.87 -0.05 2.81
CA SER A 186 13.66 1.17 2.93
C SER A 186 14.25 1.62 1.59
N GLU A 187 14.27 2.94 1.40
CA GLU A 187 15.05 3.64 0.39
C GLU A 187 16.00 4.60 1.09
N THR A 188 17.27 4.21 1.20
CA THR A 188 18.31 5.03 1.84
C THR A 188 19.29 5.64 0.84
N ASP A 189 19.39 5.08 -0.37
CA ASP A 189 20.15 5.67 -1.46
C ASP A 189 19.24 6.58 -2.31
N LEU A 190 19.19 7.86 -1.94
CA LEU A 190 18.42 8.89 -2.64
C LEU A 190 19.04 9.33 -3.98
N ALA A 191 20.22 8.83 -4.34
CA ALA A 191 20.87 9.13 -5.61
C ALA A 191 20.48 8.11 -6.69
N SER A 192 20.48 6.82 -6.37
CA SER A 192 20.20 5.75 -7.35
C SER A 192 18.79 5.14 -7.23
N LEU A 193 18.13 5.32 -6.08
CA LEU A 193 16.75 4.87 -5.80
C LEU A 193 16.50 3.39 -6.15
N PRO A 194 17.33 2.43 -5.68
CA PRO A 194 17.24 1.04 -6.08
C PRO A 194 15.90 0.39 -5.72
N THR A 195 15.31 0.75 -4.58
CA THR A 195 14.03 0.18 -4.15
C THR A 195 12.87 0.73 -4.98
N SER A 196 12.90 2.04 -5.27
CA SER A 196 11.84 2.73 -6.00
C SER A 196 11.89 2.43 -7.50
N HIS A 197 13.07 2.15 -8.06
CA HIS A 197 13.23 1.73 -9.44
C HIS A 197 12.97 0.23 -9.66
N ASP A 198 12.77 -0.57 -8.61
CA ASP A 198 12.42 -1.99 -8.75
C ASP A 198 10.99 -2.14 -9.32
N PRO A 199 10.80 -2.74 -10.51
CA PRO A 199 9.46 -3.00 -11.04
C PRO A 199 8.63 -3.93 -10.14
N ASN A 200 9.27 -4.71 -9.27
CA ASN A 200 8.61 -5.63 -8.35
C ASN A 200 8.29 -5.00 -6.98
N LEU A 201 8.47 -3.69 -6.79
CA LEU A 201 8.24 -3.00 -5.50
C LEU A 201 6.89 -3.36 -4.86
N VAL A 202 5.84 -3.49 -5.67
CA VAL A 202 4.49 -3.85 -5.21
C VAL A 202 4.46 -5.17 -4.41
N LEU A 203 5.32 -6.14 -4.75
CA LEU A 203 5.38 -7.43 -4.07
C LEU A 203 5.85 -7.31 -2.62
N ARG A 204 6.50 -6.19 -2.25
CA ARG A 204 6.87 -5.89 -0.86
C ARG A 204 5.68 -5.48 0.00
N PHE A 205 4.55 -5.11 -0.61
CA PHE A 205 3.36 -4.60 0.05
C PHE A 205 2.16 -5.55 0.01
N ILE A 206 2.26 -6.69 -0.69
CA ILE A 206 1.19 -7.71 -0.75
C ILE A 206 1.39 -8.81 0.28
N THR A 207 0.31 -9.47 0.64
CA THR A 207 0.33 -10.84 1.17
C THR A 207 -0.35 -11.79 0.19
N GLU A 208 0.17 -13.01 0.10
CA GLU A 208 -0.47 -14.07 -0.67
C GLU A 208 -1.64 -14.67 0.10
N ARG A 209 -2.74 -14.93 -0.59
CA ARG A 209 -3.94 -15.61 -0.07
C ARG A 209 -4.40 -16.68 -1.05
N THR A 210 -4.96 -17.75 -0.52
CA THR A 210 -5.58 -18.80 -1.33
C THR A 210 -7.09 -18.79 -1.16
N ARG A 211 -7.84 -19.01 -2.25
CA ARG A 211 -9.27 -19.26 -2.22
C ARG A 211 -9.60 -20.58 -2.92
N THR A 212 -10.47 -21.38 -2.31
CA THR A 212 -11.00 -22.62 -2.86
C THR A 212 -12.49 -22.46 -3.11
N ILE A 213 -12.91 -22.71 -4.34
CA ILE A 213 -14.30 -22.59 -4.79
C ILE A 213 -14.81 -23.98 -5.18
N ASN A 214 -15.79 -24.50 -4.44
CA ASN A 214 -16.47 -25.75 -4.80
C ASN A 214 -17.39 -25.52 -6.00
N ILE A 215 -17.09 -26.15 -7.14
CA ILE A 215 -17.86 -26.04 -8.39
C ILE A 215 -18.74 -27.27 -8.66
N THR A 216 -18.68 -28.30 -7.80
CA THR A 216 -19.59 -29.44 -7.90
C THR A 216 -20.98 -29.09 -7.40
N ALA A 217 -21.96 -29.17 -8.32
CA ALA A 217 -23.36 -29.07 -7.98
C ALA A 217 -23.74 -30.19 -6.99
N VAL A 218 -24.51 -29.82 -5.97
CA VAL A 218 -25.34 -30.74 -5.21
C VAL A 218 -26.18 -31.50 -6.23
N GLY A 219 -25.84 -32.76 -6.49
CA GLY A 219 -26.69 -33.66 -7.24
C GLY A 219 -27.96 -33.87 -6.43
N GLN A 220 -28.95 -32.98 -6.56
CA GLN A 220 -30.32 -33.27 -6.17
C GLN A 220 -30.78 -34.43 -7.07
N ARG A 221 -30.58 -35.65 -6.57
CA ARG A 221 -31.36 -36.81 -6.98
C ARG A 221 -32.82 -36.50 -6.64
N TYR A 222 -33.56 -35.97 -7.60
CA TYR A 222 -35.01 -36.19 -7.63
C TYR A 222 -35.21 -37.66 -7.97
N LEU A 223 -35.31 -38.50 -6.94
CA LEU A 223 -36.00 -39.78 -7.05
C LEU A 223 -37.48 -39.47 -6.87
N ALA A 224 -38.23 -39.55 -7.97
CA ALA A 224 -39.67 -39.74 -7.98
C ALA A 224 -39.95 -41.11 -8.62
#